data_AF-A0A0F8X1W6-F1
#
_entry.id   AF-A0A0F8X1W6-F1
#
_cell.length_a   1.000
_cell.length_b   1.000
_cell.length_c   1.000
_cell.angle_alpha   90.00
_cell.angle_beta   90.00
_cell.angle_gamma   90.00
#
_symmetry.space_group_name_H-M   'P 1'
#
loop_
_entity.id
_entity.type
_entity.pdbx_description
1 polymer ?
#
loop_
_entity_poly.entity_id
_entity_poly.type
_entity_poly.pdbx_seq_one_letter_code
_entity_poly.pdbx_strand_id
1 'polypeptide(L)'
;MTEERTSVIEVGMELDVLMGYRMTITEVVVIKHGVFIRASLNGDTAPHHALLPYELPPVERTITGWHGWASRGSMTLPGGAMLGYVCFYEADYRYGPEEHDAQWERTIEAMKAEEGVMQSRPTELRLN
;
A
#
# COMPACT_ATOMS: atom_id res chain seq x y z
N MET A 1 7.92 26.29 20.39
CA MET A 1 6.82 25.40 20.82
C MET A 1 6.86 24.21 19.89
N THR A 2 7.01 23.04 20.50
CA THR A 2 7.32 21.75 19.88
C THR A 2 6.24 21.31 18.91
N GLU A 3 6.63 20.99 17.68
CA GLU A 3 5.78 20.28 16.73
C GLU A 3 5.39 18.92 17.35
N GLU A 4 4.14 18.77 17.76
CA GLU A 4 3.57 17.45 18.04
C GLU A 4 3.45 16.72 16.70
N ARG A 5 4.47 15.94 16.35
CA ARG A 5 4.33 14.94 15.29
C ARG A 5 3.57 13.76 15.88
N THR A 6 2.25 13.78 15.72
CA THR A 6 1.38 12.63 15.93
C THR A 6 1.64 11.65 14.79
N SER A 7 2.64 10.78 14.95
CA SER A 7 2.88 9.70 13.99
C SER A 7 1.66 8.79 14.02
N VAL A 8 0.94 8.68 12.91
CA VAL A 8 -0.29 7.88 12.82
C VAL A 8 0.01 6.37 12.89
N ILE A 9 1.24 5.98 12.56
CA ILE A 9 1.75 4.60 12.61
C ILE A 9 3.06 4.59 13.39
N GLU A 10 3.21 3.66 14.31
CA GLU A 10 4.37 3.56 15.20
C GLU A 10 4.85 2.12 15.34
N VAL A 11 6.13 1.93 15.65
CA VAL A 11 6.69 0.61 15.97
C VAL A 11 6.00 0.06 17.23
N GLY A 12 5.64 -1.22 17.19
CA GLY A 12 4.86 -1.90 18.24
C GLY A 12 3.35 -1.76 18.08
N MET A 13 2.86 -0.97 17.12
CA MET A 13 1.44 -0.88 16.84
C MET A 13 0.92 -2.20 16.25
N GLU A 14 -0.18 -2.69 16.81
CA GLU A 14 -0.94 -3.81 16.25
C GLU A 14 -2.02 -3.28 15.31
N LEU A 15 -2.03 -3.80 14.08
CA LEU A 15 -3.04 -3.44 13.08
C LEU A 15 -3.76 -4.70 12.61
N ASP A 16 -5.08 -4.57 12.45
CA ASP A 16 -5.88 -5.59 11.79
C ASP A 16 -5.83 -5.35 10.28
N VAL A 17 -5.38 -6.37 9.54
CA VAL A 17 -5.37 -6.34 8.07
C VAL A 17 -6.53 -7.16 7.51
N LEU A 18 -6.87 -6.88 6.25
CA LEU A 18 -7.82 -7.71 5.51
C LEU A 18 -7.40 -9.19 5.58
N MET A 19 -8.40 -10.07 5.65
CA MET A 19 -8.27 -11.53 5.86
C MET A 19 -8.06 -12.00 7.30
N GLY A 20 -8.23 -11.12 8.30
CA GLY A 20 -8.28 -11.50 9.72
C GLY A 20 -6.91 -11.78 10.34
N TYR A 21 -5.84 -11.39 9.67
CA TYR A 21 -4.50 -11.41 10.24
C TYR A 21 -4.25 -10.17 11.10
N ARG A 22 -3.42 -10.33 12.13
CA ARG A 22 -2.91 -9.23 12.93
C ARG A 22 -1.43 -9.02 12.63
N MET A 23 -1.07 -7.79 12.33
CA MET A 23 0.32 -7.40 12.10
C MET A 23 0.84 -6.55 13.26
N THR A 24 2.07 -6.80 13.69
CA THR A 24 2.79 -5.92 14.63
C THR A 24 3.88 -5.19 13.89
N ILE A 25 3.82 -3.86 13.85
CA ILE A 25 4.80 -3.02 13.17
C ILE A 25 6.17 -3.12 13.86
N THR A 26 7.21 -3.48 13.11
CA THR A 26 8.58 -3.61 13.60
C THR A 26 9.51 -2.52 13.09
N GLU A 27 9.15 -1.88 11.97
CA GLU A 27 9.91 -0.78 11.37
C GLU A 27 8.95 0.18 10.66
N VAL A 28 9.26 1.48 10.73
CA VAL A 28 8.54 2.53 10.01
C VAL A 28 9.57 3.44 9.35
N VAL A 29 9.47 3.61 8.03
CA VAL A 29 10.31 4.51 7.25
C VAL A 29 9.42 5.40 6.40
N VAL A 30 9.52 6.71 6.59
CA VAL A 30 8.85 7.68 5.71
C VAL A 30 9.69 7.84 4.44
N ILE A 31 9.06 7.59 3.31
CA ILE A 31 9.64 7.77 1.97
C ILE A 31 8.87 8.86 1.22
N LYS A 32 9.28 9.17 -0.01
CA LYS A 32 8.74 10.28 -0.79
C LYS A 32 7.22 10.18 -0.97
N HIS A 33 6.74 8.99 -1.33
CA HIS A 33 5.32 8.80 -1.66
C HIS A 33 4.48 8.21 -0.55
N GLY A 34 5.05 7.95 0.63
CA GLY A 34 4.27 7.31 1.70
C GLY A 34 5.10 6.82 2.87
N VAL A 35 4.53 5.83 3.55
CA VAL A 35 5.16 5.16 4.69
C VAL A 35 5.43 3.71 4.32
N PHE A 36 6.70 3.34 4.32
CA PHE A 36 7.12 1.94 4.28
C PHE A 36 7.10 1.37 5.70
N ILE A 37 6.51 0.19 5.85
CA ILE A 37 6.48 -0.53 7.11
C ILE A 37 7.04 -1.93 6.96
N ARG A 38 7.70 -2.40 8.01
CA ARG A 38 7.88 -3.84 8.24
C ARG A 38 7.03 -4.28 9.40
N ALA A 39 6.53 -5.51 9.34
CA ALA A 39 5.72 -6.08 10.39
C ALA A 39 5.89 -7.60 10.49
N SER A 40 5.62 -8.12 11.68
CA SER A 40 5.41 -9.56 11.90
C SER A 40 3.92 -9.88 11.81
N LEU A 41 3.57 -11.00 11.16
CA LEU A 41 2.19 -11.49 11.11
C LEU A 41 2.01 -12.64 12.09
N ASN A 42 1.07 -12.56 13.03
CA ASN A 42 0.71 -13.66 13.94
C ASN A 42 1.89 -14.35 14.66
N GLY A 43 2.94 -13.62 15.02
CA GLY A 43 4.14 -14.20 15.65
C GLY A 43 5.06 -14.96 14.69
N ASP A 44 4.84 -14.86 13.38
CA ASP A 44 5.80 -15.29 12.36
C ASP A 44 7.08 -14.45 12.48
N THR A 45 8.21 -15.13 12.36
CA THR A 45 9.55 -14.56 12.35
C THR A 45 9.91 -13.93 11.01
N ALA A 46 9.18 -14.24 9.93
CA ALA A 46 9.36 -13.65 8.62
C ALA A 46 8.88 -12.18 8.60
N PRO A 47 9.76 -11.21 8.27
CA PRO A 47 9.33 -9.81 8.16
C PRO A 47 8.48 -9.57 6.90
N HIS A 48 7.22 -9.24 7.09
CA HIS A 48 6.37 -8.75 6.00
C HIS A 48 6.62 -7.26 5.79
N HIS A 49 6.51 -6.79 4.56
CA HIS A 49 6.62 -5.38 4.24
C HIS A 49 5.42 -4.89 3.45
N ALA A 50 5.06 -3.63 3.68
CA ALA A 50 4.04 -2.94 2.93
C ALA A 50 4.44 -1.48 2.74
N LEU A 51 3.99 -0.92 1.63
CA LEU A 51 3.99 0.52 1.41
C LEU A 51 2.56 1.02 1.60
N LEU A 52 2.41 2.13 2.32
CA LEU A 52 1.19 2.91 2.45
C LEU A 52 1.38 4.23 1.70
N PRO A 53 1.09 4.27 0.39
CA PRO A 53 1.24 5.50 -0.38
C PRO A 53 0.17 6.52 -0.01
N TYR A 54 0.52 7.81 0.00
CA TYR A 54 -0.42 8.89 0.30
C TYR A 54 -1.52 9.03 -0.75
N GLU A 55 -1.22 8.67 -2.00
CA GLU A 55 -2.13 8.79 -3.13
C GLU A 55 -3.05 7.58 -3.30
N LEU A 56 -2.85 6.50 -2.53
CA LEU A 56 -3.56 5.25 -2.69
C LEU A 56 -4.83 5.21 -1.81
N PRO A 57 -6.04 5.31 -2.39
CA PRO A 57 -7.25 5.19 -1.60
C PRO A 57 -7.47 3.74 -1.14
N PRO A 58 -8.10 3.54 0.03
CA PRO A 58 -8.50 2.22 0.48
C PRO A 58 -9.50 1.58 -0.48
N VAL A 59 -9.58 0.25 -0.43
CA VAL A 59 -10.42 -0.61 -1.26
C VAL A 59 -11.25 -1.53 -0.36
N GLU A 60 -12.45 -1.87 -0.80
CA GLU A 60 -13.34 -2.77 -0.04
C GLU A 60 -12.83 -4.22 0.00
N ARG A 61 -12.01 -4.61 -0.99
CA ARG A 61 -11.49 -5.97 -1.15
C ARG A 61 -10.04 -5.94 -1.60
N THR A 62 -9.25 -6.88 -1.10
CA THR A 62 -7.88 -7.08 -1.53
C THR A 62 -7.84 -7.50 -3.00
N ILE A 63 -7.01 -6.83 -3.79
CA ILE A 63 -6.76 -7.12 -5.20
C ILE A 63 -5.37 -7.75 -5.29
N THR A 64 -5.28 -8.96 -5.82
CA THR A 64 -4.00 -9.68 -6.00
C THR A 64 -3.39 -9.36 -7.37
N GLY A 65 -2.06 -9.25 -7.46
CA GLY A 65 -1.33 -9.09 -8.73
C GLY A 65 -1.55 -7.73 -9.42
N TRP A 66 -1.61 -6.64 -8.65
CA TRP A 66 -1.95 -5.31 -9.16
C TRP A 66 -0.68 -4.49 -9.47
N HIS A 67 -0.46 -4.09 -10.72
CA HIS A 67 0.72 -3.32 -11.19
C HIS A 67 2.09 -3.83 -10.68
N GLY A 68 2.28 -5.15 -10.63
CA GLY A 68 3.53 -5.77 -10.16
C GLY A 68 3.65 -5.88 -8.63
N TRP A 69 2.68 -5.36 -7.89
CA TRP A 69 2.49 -5.66 -6.46
C TRP A 69 1.78 -6.99 -6.31
N ALA A 70 2.09 -7.72 -5.23
CA ALA A 70 1.39 -8.96 -4.91
C ALA A 70 -0.03 -8.71 -4.48
N SER A 71 -0.24 -7.67 -3.69
CA SER A 71 -1.59 -7.22 -3.42
C SER A 71 -1.67 -5.73 -3.20
N ARG A 72 -2.86 -5.21 -3.48
CA ARG A 72 -3.35 -3.93 -3.00
C ARG A 72 -4.49 -4.22 -2.03
N GLY A 73 -4.48 -3.59 -0.87
CA GLY A 73 -5.52 -3.81 0.14
C GLY A 73 -5.78 -2.56 0.97
N SER A 74 -6.41 -2.78 2.12
CA SER A 74 -6.62 -1.76 3.12
C SER A 74 -6.40 -2.29 4.52
N MET A 75 -5.95 -1.40 5.40
CA MET A 75 -5.79 -1.67 6.82
C MET A 75 -6.58 -0.64 7.62
N THR A 76 -7.00 -1.04 8.82
CA THR A 76 -7.75 -0.17 9.72
C THR A 76 -6.87 0.21 10.90
N LEU A 77 -6.70 1.51 11.12
CA LEU A 77 -5.98 2.07 12.26
C LEU A 77 -6.84 1.97 13.54
N PRO A 78 -6.23 2.05 14.74
CA PRO A 78 -6.97 2.00 16.01
C PRO A 78 -8.08 3.07 16.16
N GLY A 79 -7.98 4.19 15.44
CA GLY A 79 -9.01 5.23 15.37
C GLY A 79 -10.14 4.97 14.35
N GLY A 80 -10.15 3.81 13.68
CA GLY A 80 -11.12 3.46 12.64
C GLY A 80 -10.84 4.04 11.25
N ALA A 81 -9.77 4.83 11.11
CA ALA A 81 -9.34 5.33 9.81
C ALA A 81 -8.80 4.19 8.94
N MET A 82 -9.21 4.15 7.66
CA MET A 82 -8.76 3.15 6.70
C MET A 82 -7.68 3.72 5.79
N LEU A 83 -6.61 2.96 5.59
CA LEU A 83 -5.51 3.31 4.69
C LEU A 83 -5.37 2.26 3.59
N GLY A 84 -5.09 2.71 2.37
CA GLY A 84 -4.65 1.83 1.29
C GLY A 84 -3.21 1.37 1.50
N TYR A 85 -2.92 0.13 1.10
CA TYR A 85 -1.54 -0.37 1.07
C TYR A 85 -1.29 -1.22 -0.17
N VAL A 86 -0.01 -1.39 -0.48
CA VAL A 86 0.50 -2.41 -1.41
C VAL A 86 1.61 -3.22 -0.77
N CYS A 87 1.75 -4.49 -1.17
CA CYS A 87 2.84 -5.37 -0.72
C CYS A 87 3.38 -6.21 -1.88
N PHE A 88 4.59 -6.77 -1.74
CA PHE A 88 5.12 -7.78 -2.64
C PHE A 88 4.79 -9.20 -2.18
N TYR A 89 4.99 -10.17 -3.08
CA TYR A 89 4.78 -11.58 -2.77
C TYR A 89 5.89 -11.95 -1.80
N GLU A 90 5.55 -12.82 -0.85
CA GLU A 90 6.42 -13.33 0.20
C GLU A 90 7.91 -13.31 -0.18
N ALA A 91 8.71 -12.67 0.66
CA ALA A 91 10.15 -12.86 0.74
C ALA A 91 11.06 -12.23 -0.33
N ASP A 92 10.66 -11.22 -1.10
CA ASP A 92 11.68 -10.38 -1.76
C ASP A 92 12.28 -9.34 -0.78
N TYR A 93 12.89 -9.85 0.29
CA TYR A 93 13.60 -9.08 1.33
C TYR A 93 14.75 -8.23 0.80
N ARG A 94 15.07 -8.36 -0.50
CA ARG A 94 16.10 -7.57 -1.17
C ARG A 94 15.66 -6.15 -1.43
N TYR A 95 14.36 -5.88 -1.41
CA TYR A 95 13.82 -4.55 -1.65
C TYR A 95 13.63 -3.79 -0.34
N GLY A 96 14.37 -2.69 -0.21
CA GLY A 96 14.23 -1.72 0.85
C GLY A 96 13.20 -0.63 0.51
N PRO A 97 13.10 0.39 1.37
CA PRO A 97 12.16 1.49 1.19
C PRO A 97 12.34 2.22 -0.15
N GLU A 98 13.59 2.39 -0.62
CA GLU A 98 13.89 3.09 -1.87
C GLU A 98 13.39 2.33 -3.10
N GLU A 99 13.54 1.01 -3.14
CA GLU A 99 13.05 0.20 -4.26
C GLU A 99 11.52 0.15 -4.31
N HIS A 100 10.86 0.21 -3.15
CA HIS A 100 9.41 0.35 -3.04
C HIS A 100 8.94 1.72 -3.54
N ASP A 101 9.64 2.79 -3.17
CA ASP A 101 9.36 4.15 -3.67
C ASP A 101 9.47 4.21 -5.20
N ALA A 102 10.53 3.64 -5.76
CA ALA A 102 10.75 3.59 -7.21
C ALA A 102 9.72 2.72 -7.94
N GLN A 103 9.28 1.61 -7.33
CA GLN A 103 8.18 0.81 -7.89
C GLN A 103 6.85 1.57 -7.85
N TRP A 104 6.62 2.34 -6.80
CA TRP A 104 5.43 3.18 -6.69
C TRP A 104 5.41 4.26 -7.76
N GLU A 105 6.54 4.91 -8.07
CA GLU A 105 6.63 5.86 -9.19
C GLU A 105 6.22 5.22 -10.53
N ARG A 106 6.68 3.99 -10.79
CA ARG A 106 6.23 3.23 -11.98
C ARG A 106 4.74 2.92 -11.94
N THR A 107 4.19 2.68 -10.75
CA THR A 107 2.77 2.39 -10.55
C THR A 107 1.92 3.64 -10.82
N ILE A 108 2.34 4.82 -10.36
CA ILE A 108 1.68 6.10 -10.65
C ILE A 108 1.58 6.32 -12.16
N GLU A 109 2.67 6.10 -12.90
CA GLU A 109 2.67 6.27 -14.35
C GLU A 109 1.77 5.25 -15.06
N ALA A 110 1.73 3.99 -14.58
CA ALA A 110 0.81 2.98 -15.08
C ALA A 110 -0.67 3.35 -14.84
N MET A 111 -1.00 3.85 -13.64
CA MET A 111 -2.35 4.29 -13.30
C MET A 111 -2.80 5.46 -14.18
N LYS A 112 -1.94 6.46 -14.40
CA LYS A 112 -2.23 7.59 -15.30
C LYS A 112 -2.46 7.13 -16.74
N ALA A 113 -1.67 6.16 -17.21
CA ALA A 113 -1.84 5.60 -18.55
C ALA A 113 -3.21 4.92 -18.72
N GLU A 114 -3.68 4.19 -17.71
CA GLU A 114 -5.01 3.57 -17.73
C GLU A 114 -6.15 4.59 -17.74
N GLU A 115 -6.04 5.65 -16.93
CA GLU A 115 -6.99 6.76 -16.92
C GLU A 115 -7.08 7.45 -18.29
N GLY A 116 -5.94 7.67 -18.95
CA GLY A 116 -5.87 8.22 -20.30
C GLY A 116 -6.46 7.30 -21.38
N VAL A 117 -6.29 5.99 -21.25
CA VAL A 117 -6.87 4.99 -22.18
C VAL A 117 -8.40 4.94 -22.05
N MET A 118 -8.95 5.11 -20.85
CA MET A 118 -10.41 5.17 -20.66
C MET A 118 -11.03 6.42 -21.28
N GLN A 119 -10.34 7.57 -21.30
CA GLN A 119 -10.83 8.78 -21.96
C GLN A 119 -10.74 8.74 -23.49
N SER A 120 -9.94 7.81 -24.04
CA SER A 120 -9.66 7.75 -25.48
C SER A 120 -10.55 6.77 -26.25
N ARG A 121 -11.52 6.09 -25.61
CA ARG A 121 -12.49 5.26 -26.34
C ARG A 121 -13.56 6.16 -26.93
N PRO A 122 -13.62 6.36 -28.27
CA PRO A 122 -14.77 7.00 -28.87
C PRO A 122 -15.92 6.02 -28.73
N THR A 123 -16.99 6.44 -28.06
CA THR A 123 -18.28 5.76 -28.11
C THR A 123 -18.87 5.92 -29.52
N GLU A 124 -18.26 5.32 -30.54
CA GLU A 124 -18.91 5.14 -31.85
C GLU A 124 -19.92 3.99 -31.73
N LEU A 125 -21.01 4.23 -31.02
CA LEU A 125 -22.25 3.51 -31.25
C LEU A 125 -22.79 3.97 -32.61
N ARG A 126 -22.34 3.34 -33.69
CA ARG A 126 -23.05 3.40 -34.97
C ARG A 126 -24.29 2.50 -34.84
N LEU A 127 -25.42 3.13 -34.57
CA LEU A 127 -26.73 2.55 -34.84
C LEU A 127 -26.93 2.58 -36.36
N ASN A 128 -26.93 1.41 -36.99
CA ASN A 128 -27.56 1.16 -38.29
C ASN A 128 -28.70 0.17 -38.08
#